data_AF-A0A969ELU7-F1
#
_entry.id   AF-A0A969ELU7-F1
#
_cell.length_a   1.000
_cell.length_b   1.000
_cell.length_c   1.000
_cell.angle_alpha   90.00
_cell.angle_beta   90.00
_cell.angle_gamma   90.00
#
_symmetry.space_group_name_H-M   'P 1'
#
loop_
_entity.id
_entity.type
_entity.pdbx_description
1 polymer ?
#
loop_
_entity_poly.entity_id
_entity_poly.type
_entity_poly.pdbx_seq_one_letter_code
_entity_poly.pdbx_strand_id
1 'polypeptide(L)'
;MTLTQQFDFSDHAGALTLSYWTWYDIETDYDYVYLLSSLDGENWQIITTPSGTAHDPSGNSYGWAYNGQTRGWIQETVDISQLAGQEVYLRFEYITDAAVNGEGFLLDDVEISEIGYQTDFETDEGVGKRLGLFASKTCFRKPIA
;
A
#
# COMPACT_ATOMS: atom_id res chain seq x y z
N MET A 1 -2.93 9.26 -5.10
CA MET A 1 -2.21 9.61 -3.85
C MET A 1 -1.26 8.47 -3.51
N THR A 2 -0.11 8.73 -2.89
CA THR A 2 0.90 7.69 -2.65
C THR A 2 1.48 7.77 -1.23
N LEU A 3 1.79 6.62 -0.65
CA LEU A 3 2.69 6.44 0.50
C LEU A 3 3.84 5.58 0.00
N THR A 4 5.07 6.08 0.08
CA THR A 4 6.26 5.37 -0.41
C THR A 4 7.30 5.33 0.69
N GLN A 5 7.87 4.15 0.90
CA GLN A 5 8.98 3.94 1.84
C GLN A 5 10.09 3.16 1.14
N GLN A 6 11.33 3.56 1.38
CA GLN A 6 12.51 2.82 0.94
C GLN A 6 12.96 1.86 2.04
N PHE A 7 13.33 0.65 1.63
CA PHE A 7 13.91 -0.38 2.47
C PHE A 7 15.24 -0.83 1.88
N ASP A 8 16.21 -1.03 2.76
CA ASP A 8 17.48 -1.67 2.40
C ASP A 8 17.44 -3.13 2.86
N PHE A 9 17.29 -4.04 1.89
CA PHE A 9 17.35 -5.49 2.13
C PHE A 9 18.69 -6.08 1.68
N SER A 10 19.71 -5.26 1.40
CA SER A 10 20.98 -5.72 0.82
C SER A 10 21.69 -6.76 1.69
N ASP A 11 21.55 -6.65 3.02
CA ASP A 11 22.12 -7.58 3.99
C ASP A 11 21.19 -8.74 4.39
N HIS A 12 20.01 -8.85 3.75
CA HIS A 12 19.03 -9.89 4.04
C HIS A 12 18.92 -10.91 2.91
N ALA A 13 18.86 -12.20 3.26
CA ALA A 13 18.68 -13.29 2.32
C ALA A 13 17.55 -14.22 2.79
N GLY A 14 16.71 -14.65 1.84
CA GLY A 14 15.63 -15.60 2.10
C GLY A 14 14.28 -14.92 2.27
N ALA A 15 13.50 -15.39 3.25
CA ALA A 15 12.12 -14.98 3.43
C ALA A 15 12.02 -13.51 3.83
N LEU A 16 11.14 -12.75 3.17
CA LEU A 16 10.70 -11.42 3.60
C LEU A 16 9.18 -11.35 3.52
N THR A 17 8.58 -10.87 4.60
CA THR A 17 7.13 -10.79 4.71
C THR A 17 6.72 -9.36 5.03
N LEU A 18 5.91 -8.76 4.17
CA LEU A 18 5.22 -7.52 4.49
C LEU A 18 3.86 -7.86 5.09
N SER A 19 3.64 -7.45 6.33
CA SER A 19 2.32 -7.53 6.97
C SER A 19 1.81 -6.14 7.33
N TYR A 20 0.49 -5.97 7.27
CA TYR A 20 -0.16 -4.71 7.60
C TYR A 20 -1.64 -4.93 7.85
N TRP A 21 -2.25 -4.02 8.58
CA TRP A 21 -3.70 -3.91 8.69
C TRP A 21 -4.22 -2.89 7.69
N THR A 22 -5.33 -3.21 7.03
CA THR A 22 -6.02 -2.28 6.16
C THR A 22 -7.53 -2.32 6.35
N TRP A 23 -8.14 -1.16 6.17
CA TRP A 23 -9.57 -0.99 6.01
C TRP A 23 -9.80 -0.10 4.81
N TYR A 24 -10.76 -0.43 3.96
CA TYR A 24 -11.06 0.43 2.83
C TYR A 24 -12.53 0.40 2.46
N ASP A 25 -13.01 1.54 1.98
CA ASP A 25 -14.29 1.74 1.31
C ASP A 25 -14.04 2.69 0.15
N ILE A 26 -13.90 2.12 -1.05
CA ILE A 26 -13.52 2.79 -2.29
C ILE A 26 -14.50 2.41 -3.41
N GLU A 27 -14.67 3.24 -4.43
CA GLU A 27 -15.66 3.01 -5.48
C GLU A 27 -15.40 1.67 -6.20
N THR A 28 -16.37 0.75 -6.10
CA THR A 28 -16.28 -0.56 -6.75
C THR A 28 -16.13 -0.39 -8.24
N ASP A 29 -15.21 -1.15 -8.84
CA ASP A 29 -14.82 -1.13 -10.25
C ASP A 29 -14.16 0.16 -10.78
N TYR A 30 -14.11 1.28 -10.06
CA TYR A 30 -13.55 2.55 -10.56
C TYR A 30 -12.31 3.03 -9.82
N ASP A 31 -12.29 2.88 -8.50
CA ASP A 31 -11.19 3.29 -7.63
C ASP A 31 -10.34 2.07 -7.23
N TYR A 32 -9.02 2.22 -7.24
CA TYR A 32 -8.10 1.10 -7.01
C TYR A 32 -6.91 1.49 -6.14
N VAL A 33 -6.53 0.61 -5.22
CA VAL A 33 -5.30 0.73 -4.42
C VAL A 33 -4.32 -0.37 -4.80
N TYR A 34 -3.11 0.03 -5.18
CA TYR A 34 -2.03 -0.87 -5.59
C TYR A 34 -0.96 -0.95 -4.51
N LEU A 35 -0.44 -2.15 -4.26
CA LEU A 35 0.86 -2.33 -3.62
C LEU A 35 1.92 -2.50 -4.73
N LEU A 36 2.93 -1.64 -4.73
CA LEU A 36 3.94 -1.56 -5.77
C LEU A 36 5.34 -1.69 -5.19
N SER A 37 6.27 -2.30 -5.95
CA SER A 37 7.71 -2.27 -5.69
C SER A 37 8.49 -1.61 -6.82
N SER A 38 9.59 -0.94 -6.51
CA SER A 38 10.51 -0.37 -7.49
C SER A 38 11.96 -0.45 -7.03
N LEU A 39 12.90 -0.70 -7.95
CA LEU A 39 14.34 -0.71 -7.66
C LEU A 39 15.01 0.67 -7.86
N ASP A 40 14.33 1.57 -8.58
CA ASP A 40 14.88 2.87 -8.98
C ASP A 40 13.98 4.05 -8.58
N GLY A 41 12.79 3.78 -8.03
CA GLY A 41 11.79 4.78 -7.66
C GLY A 41 11.00 5.34 -8.85
N GLU A 42 11.29 4.89 -10.07
CA GLU A 42 10.72 5.39 -11.33
C GLU A 42 9.86 4.31 -12.02
N ASN A 43 10.36 3.07 -12.07
CA ASN A 43 9.71 1.93 -12.69
C ASN A 43 9.08 1.06 -11.61
N TRP A 44 7.74 0.96 -11.62
CA TRP A 44 6.97 0.30 -10.57
C TRP A 44 6.36 -1.01 -11.08
N GLN A 45 6.44 -2.05 -10.24
CA GLN A 45 5.86 -3.38 -10.48
C GLN A 45 4.75 -3.63 -9.47
N ILE A 46 3.63 -4.16 -9.93
CA ILE A 46 2.49 -4.52 -9.07
C ILE A 46 2.81 -5.78 -8.29
N ILE A 47 2.63 -5.73 -6.97
CA ILE A 47 2.68 -6.88 -6.08
C ILE A 47 1.27 -7.46 -5.92
N THR A 48 1.15 -8.77 -6.05
CA THR A 48 -0.12 -9.49 -5.86
C THR A 48 -0.40 -9.64 -4.37
N THR A 49 -1.45 -8.98 -3.89
CA THR A 49 -1.92 -9.06 -2.49
C THR A 49 -3.06 -10.07 -2.32
N PRO A 50 -3.20 -10.72 -1.16
CA PRO A 50 -4.25 -11.71 -0.91
C PRO A 50 -5.68 -11.25 -1.20
N SER A 51 -6.09 -10.03 -0.78
CA SER A 51 -7.46 -9.53 -1.00
C SER A 51 -7.62 -8.68 -2.27
N GLY A 52 -6.62 -8.62 -3.14
CA GLY A 52 -6.72 -7.90 -4.40
C GLY A 52 -7.50 -8.67 -5.48
N THR A 53 -7.74 -8.00 -6.60
CA THR A 53 -8.43 -8.55 -7.77
C THR A 53 -7.82 -8.00 -9.06
N ALA A 54 -7.90 -8.79 -10.14
CA ALA A 54 -7.64 -8.34 -11.50
C ALA A 54 -8.94 -8.05 -12.28
N HIS A 55 -10.09 -8.02 -11.59
CA HIS A 55 -11.37 -7.69 -12.21
C HIS A 55 -11.36 -6.22 -12.64
N ASP A 56 -11.72 -5.98 -13.90
CA ASP A 56 -11.70 -4.64 -14.51
C ASP A 56 -12.86 -4.48 -15.50
N PRO A 57 -14.11 -4.37 -15.02
CA PRO A 57 -15.26 -4.23 -15.91
C PRO A 57 -15.39 -2.80 -16.47
N SER A 58 -14.79 -1.80 -15.81
CA SER A 58 -14.82 -0.40 -16.22
C SER A 58 -13.67 -0.03 -17.17
N GLY A 59 -12.57 -0.77 -17.17
CA GLY A 59 -11.34 -0.42 -17.89
C GLY A 59 -10.43 0.55 -17.11
N ASN A 60 -10.71 0.79 -15.82
CA ASN A 60 -9.95 1.72 -14.98
C ASN A 60 -8.82 1.03 -14.18
N SER A 61 -8.75 -0.30 -14.18
CA SER A 61 -7.67 -1.01 -13.48
C SER A 61 -6.38 -1.05 -14.30
N TYR A 62 -5.25 -0.94 -13.62
CA TYR A 62 -3.91 -1.14 -14.18
C TYR A 62 -3.34 -2.53 -13.89
N GLY A 63 -4.09 -3.38 -13.18
CA GLY A 63 -3.67 -4.75 -12.85
C GLY A 63 -4.27 -5.26 -11.54
N TRP A 64 -3.44 -5.94 -10.75
CA TRP A 64 -3.87 -6.49 -9.45
C TRP A 64 -3.96 -5.39 -8.39
N ALA A 65 -5.14 -5.20 -7.79
CA ALA A 65 -5.38 -4.12 -6.84
C ALA A 65 -6.50 -4.43 -5.86
N TYR A 66 -6.54 -3.70 -4.75
CA TYR A 66 -7.73 -3.62 -3.91
C TYR A 66 -8.82 -2.79 -4.61
N ASN A 67 -10.06 -3.25 -4.48
CA ASN A 67 -11.25 -2.58 -5.02
C ASN A 67 -12.46 -2.83 -4.10
N GLY A 68 -13.41 -1.90 -4.10
CA GLY A 68 -14.65 -2.02 -3.33
C GLY A 68 -14.46 -1.72 -1.84
N GLN A 69 -14.96 -2.58 -0.96
CA GLN A 69 -14.97 -2.30 0.47
C GLN A 69 -14.70 -3.54 1.32
N THR A 70 -14.09 -3.35 2.49
CA THR A 70 -13.99 -4.36 3.53
C THR A 70 -15.13 -4.22 4.55
N ARG A 71 -15.43 -5.29 5.29
CA ARG A 71 -16.44 -5.28 6.38
C ARG A 71 -15.89 -4.79 7.72
N GLY A 72 -14.64 -4.34 7.74
CA GLY A 72 -13.84 -4.13 8.94
C GLY A 72 -12.36 -4.21 8.60
N TRP A 73 -11.51 -3.99 9.60
CA TRP A 73 -10.06 -4.14 9.43
C TRP A 73 -9.72 -5.59 9.06
N ILE A 74 -8.89 -5.74 8.05
CA ILE A 74 -8.32 -7.02 7.63
C ILE A 74 -6.81 -6.94 7.76
N GLN A 75 -6.18 -8.07 8.07
CA GLN A 75 -4.73 -8.18 8.06
C GLN A 75 -4.29 -8.81 6.74
N GLU A 76 -3.31 -8.19 6.11
CA GLU A 76 -2.66 -8.69 4.91
C GLU A 76 -1.28 -9.25 5.27
N THR A 77 -0.87 -10.28 4.53
CA THR A 77 0.45 -10.89 4.64
C THR A 77 0.93 -11.22 3.24
N VAL A 78 1.98 -10.54 2.82
CA VAL A 78 2.46 -10.55 1.44
C VAL A 78 3.90 -11.03 1.42
N ASP A 79 4.14 -12.10 0.68
CA ASP A 79 5.49 -12.57 0.38
C ASP A 79 6.19 -11.56 -0.52
N ILE A 80 7.28 -10.99 -0.02
CA ILE A 80 8.15 -10.07 -0.75
C ILE A 80 9.58 -10.59 -0.82
N SER A 81 9.79 -11.91 -0.64
CA SER A 81 11.11 -12.56 -0.64
C SER A 81 11.87 -12.36 -1.94
N GLN A 82 11.18 -12.11 -3.06
CA GLN A 82 11.79 -11.73 -4.34
C GLN A 82 12.56 -10.40 -4.28
N LEU A 83 12.38 -9.61 -3.22
CA LEU A 83 13.05 -8.33 -2.99
C LEU A 83 14.24 -8.44 -2.04
N ALA A 84 14.59 -9.64 -1.55
CA ALA A 84 15.75 -9.82 -0.68
C ALA A 84 17.07 -9.55 -1.43
N GLY A 85 18.06 -8.97 -0.74
CA GLY A 85 19.39 -8.71 -1.28
C GLY A 85 19.51 -7.43 -2.12
N GLN A 86 18.55 -6.50 -2.01
CA GLN A 86 18.52 -5.25 -2.80
C GLN A 86 17.91 -4.10 -2.00
N GLU A 87 18.23 -2.86 -2.38
CA GLU A 87 17.45 -1.69 -1.98
C GLU A 87 16.17 -1.62 -2.82
N VAL A 88 15.04 -1.35 -2.17
CA VAL A 88 13.74 -1.32 -2.83
C VAL A 88 12.83 -0.25 -2.25
N TYR A 89 12.01 0.34 -3.10
CA TYR A 89 10.89 1.17 -2.69
C TYR A 89 9.62 0.33 -2.68
N LEU A 90 8.87 0.39 -1.58
CA LEU A 90 7.50 -0.10 -1.51
C LEU A 90 6.54 1.08 -1.50
N ARG A 91 5.42 0.96 -2.22
CA ARG A 91 4.42 2.02 -2.34
C ARG A 91 3.00 1.47 -2.27
N PHE A 92 2.18 2.13 -1.47
CA PHE A 92 0.73 2.08 -1.63
C PHE A 92 0.30 3.26 -2.49
N GLU A 93 -0.41 2.98 -3.58
CA GLU A 93 -0.87 3.99 -4.54
C GLU A 93 -2.39 3.89 -4.71
N TYR A 94 -3.09 4.94 -4.29
CA TYR A 94 -4.54 5.06 -4.45
C TYR A 94 -4.87 5.91 -5.67
N ILE A 95 -5.50 5.30 -6.67
CA ILE A 95 -5.91 5.93 -7.92
C ILE A 95 -7.44 5.99 -7.94
N THR A 96 -7.95 7.19 -8.17
CA THR A 96 -9.39 7.45 -8.18
C THR A 96 -9.80 8.25 -9.41
N ASP A 97 -11.06 8.14 -9.80
CA ASP A 97 -11.65 9.03 -10.80
C ASP A 97 -12.16 10.35 -10.16
N ALA A 98 -12.99 11.13 -10.87
CA ALA A 98 -13.59 12.37 -10.37
C ALA A 98 -15.08 12.24 -9.95
N ALA A 99 -15.65 11.03 -9.92
CA ALA A 99 -17.06 10.77 -9.72
C ALA A 99 -17.43 10.44 -8.25
N VAL A 100 -17.67 9.18 -7.91
CA VAL A 100 -18.23 8.78 -6.61
C VAL A 100 -17.12 8.74 -5.55
N ASN A 101 -17.49 9.03 -4.31
CA ASN A 101 -16.55 9.05 -3.19
C ASN A 101 -16.91 7.96 -2.18
N GLY A 102 -16.00 7.02 -1.94
CA GLY A 102 -15.99 6.19 -0.73
C GLY A 102 -15.28 6.90 0.44
N GLU A 103 -15.23 6.27 1.62
CA GLU A 103 -14.50 6.83 2.76
C GLU A 103 -12.97 6.85 2.57
N GLY A 104 -12.44 5.99 1.69
CA GLY A 104 -11.03 5.93 1.30
C GLY A 104 -10.34 4.64 1.73
N PHE A 105 -9.01 4.69 1.74
CA PHE A 105 -8.14 3.58 2.16
C PHE A 105 -7.39 3.96 3.44
N LEU A 106 -7.36 3.04 4.40
CA LEU A 106 -6.64 3.13 5.66
C LEU A 106 -5.60 2.02 5.75
N LEU A 107 -4.41 2.38 6.25
CA LEU A 107 -3.30 1.49 6.52
C LEU A 107 -2.83 1.69 7.96
N ASP A 108 -2.51 0.59 8.63
CA ASP A 108 -2.08 0.57 10.03
C ASP A 108 -1.14 -0.62 10.30
N ASP A 109 -0.39 -0.56 11.39
CA ASP A 109 0.45 -1.66 11.92
C ASP A 109 1.30 -2.34 10.82
N VAL A 110 2.08 -1.55 10.07
CA VAL A 110 2.91 -2.06 8.97
C VAL A 110 4.20 -2.64 9.53
N GLU A 111 4.50 -3.89 9.18
CA GLU A 111 5.63 -4.64 9.73
C GLU A 111 6.36 -5.44 8.65
N ILE A 112 7.69 -5.48 8.75
CA ILE A 112 8.55 -6.46 8.10
C ILE A 112 9.43 -7.07 9.20
N SER A 113 8.96 -8.17 9.78
CA SER A 113 9.54 -8.75 11.01
C SER A 113 10.98 -9.20 10.80
N GLU A 114 11.33 -9.68 9.61
CA GLU A 114 12.66 -10.22 9.33
C GLU A 114 13.77 -9.17 9.39
N ILE A 115 13.44 -7.88 9.24
CA ILE A 115 14.37 -6.75 9.44
C ILE A 115 14.04 -5.91 10.67
N GLY A 116 13.08 -6.34 11.49
CA GLY A 116 12.65 -5.62 12.69
C GLY A 116 12.02 -4.25 12.41
N TYR A 117 11.45 -4.06 11.22
CA TYR A 117 10.75 -2.83 10.86
C TYR A 117 9.29 -2.91 11.33
N GLN A 118 8.82 -1.87 12.01
CA GLN A 118 7.41 -1.69 12.37
C GLN A 118 7.08 -0.19 12.40
N THR A 119 5.88 0.18 11.97
CA THR A 119 5.29 1.52 12.14
C THR A 119 3.81 1.37 12.50
N ASP A 120 3.38 2.06 13.55
CA ASP A 120 1.97 2.20 13.95
C ASP A 120 1.37 3.54 13.49
N PHE A 121 2.17 4.40 12.87
CA PHE A 121 1.81 5.78 12.49
C PHE A 121 1.33 6.67 13.65
N GLU A 122 1.46 6.25 14.91
CA GLU A 122 1.04 7.00 16.10
C GLU A 122 2.23 7.55 16.89
N THR A 123 3.38 6.87 16.82
CA THR A 123 4.57 7.21 17.62
C THR A 123 5.77 7.67 16.79
N ASP A 124 5.69 7.54 15.47
CA ASP A 124 6.80 7.86 14.57
C ASP A 124 6.92 9.36 14.28
N GLU A 125 7.62 10.08 15.14
CA GLU A 125 8.18 11.38 14.77
C GLU A 125 9.38 11.20 13.80
N GLY A 126 9.07 10.89 12.55
CA GLY A 126 9.89 11.21 11.38
C GLY A 126 11.10 10.34 11.10
N VAL A 127 10.98 9.49 10.07
CA VAL A 127 12.06 9.23 9.10
C VAL A 127 11.48 9.34 7.68
N GLY A 128 11.77 10.45 6.98
CA GLY A 128 11.59 10.56 5.53
C GLY A 128 10.35 11.31 5.02
N LYS A 129 10.52 12.62 4.76
CA LYS A 129 9.73 13.50 3.86
C LYS A 129 8.21 13.27 3.72
N ARG A 130 7.48 14.19 4.36
CA ARG A 130 6.12 14.67 4.02
C ARG A 130 5.83 14.68 2.51
N LEU A 131 4.80 13.94 2.10
CA LEU A 131 3.70 14.48 1.31
C LEU A 131 2.41 14.08 2.04
N GLY A 132 1.58 15.07 2.33
CA GLY A 132 0.61 15.07 3.42
C GLY A 132 -0.19 13.79 3.63
N LEU A 133 -0.09 13.24 4.84
CA LEU A 133 -1.26 12.96 5.67
C LEU A 133 -0.82 12.83 7.14
N PHE A 134 -1.63 13.34 8.06
CA PHE A 134 -1.31 13.36 9.49
C PHE A 134 -1.45 11.95 10.10
N ALA A 135 -0.55 11.65 11.05
CA ALA A 135 -0.64 10.59 12.06
C ALA A 135 -2.04 10.49 12.69
N SER A 136 -2.41 9.28 13.15
CA SER A 136 -3.77 8.72 13.25
C SER A 136 -4.26 8.04 11.96
N LYS A 137 -3.72 6.87 11.61
CA LYS A 137 -4.05 6.09 10.40
C LYS A 137 -3.76 6.83 9.09
N THR A 138 -3.00 6.23 8.18
CA THR A 138 -2.81 6.86 6.86
C THR A 138 -4.10 6.75 6.06
N CYS A 139 -4.88 7.83 5.99
CA CYS A 139 -6.18 7.90 5.32
C CYS A 139 -6.12 8.54 3.93
N PHE A 140 -6.10 7.72 2.89
CA PHE A 140 -6.16 8.23 1.52
C PHE A 140 -7.61 8.55 1.16
N ARG A 141 -8.00 9.83 1.28
CA ARG A 141 -9.32 10.31 0.88
C ARG A 141 -9.28 11.05 -0.45
N LYS A 142 -10.28 10.79 -1.29
CA LYS A 142 -10.53 11.58 -2.49
C LYS A 142 -10.84 13.04 -2.09
N PRO A 143 -10.18 14.05 -2.68
CA PRO A 143 -10.47 15.45 -2.40
C PRO A 143 -11.91 15.78 -2.80
N ILE A 144 -12.66 16.42 -1.90
CA ILE A 144 -13.97 17.01 -2.23
C ILE A 144 -13.68 18.33 -2.96
N ALA A 145 -14.18 18.48 -4.19
CA ALA A 145 -14.10 19.74 -4.94
C ALA A 145 -15.00 20.83 -4.33
#